data_AF-A0A1N6LFP2-F1
#
_entry.id   AF-A0A1N6LFP2-F1
#
_cell.length_a   1.000
_cell.length_b   1.000
_cell.length_c   1.000
_cell.angle_alpha   90.00
_cell.angle_beta   90.00
_cell.angle_gamma   90.00
#
_symmetry.space_group_name_H-M   'P 1'
#
loop_
_entity.id
_entity.type
_entity.pdbx_description
1 polymer ?
#
loop_
_entity_poly.entity_id
_entity_poly.type
_entity_poly.pdbx_seq_one_letter_code
_entity_poly.pdbx_strand_id
1 'polypeptide(L)'
;MRLWHLSFAIVLIALGLTIAQDPVGMVAIIVFVTGLGEVVVGTTAILALFQTLGSLGEARGLVAHAEALVAITVVLAVSTAIMTGWMFVGAWVVQVVVA
;
A
#
# COMPACT_ATOMS: atom_id res chain seq x y z
N MET A 1 30.42 -18.73 -9.62
CA MET A 1 29.34 -17.91 -10.22
C MET A 1 29.91 -17.18 -11.44
N ARG A 2 29.30 -17.33 -12.62
CA ARG A 2 29.87 -16.84 -13.90
C ARG A 2 30.00 -15.31 -13.86
N LEU A 3 31.15 -14.76 -14.29
CA LEU A 3 31.44 -13.32 -14.36
C LEU A 3 30.28 -12.48 -14.95
N TRP A 4 29.56 -13.06 -15.91
CA TRP A 4 28.35 -12.49 -16.53
C TRP A 4 27.25 -12.08 -15.54
N HIS A 5 26.99 -12.87 -14.50
CA HIS A 5 25.93 -12.55 -13.52
C HIS A 5 26.37 -11.42 -12.59
N LEU A 6 27.68 -11.36 -12.29
CA LEU A 6 28.28 -10.30 -11.49
C LEU A 6 28.27 -8.97 -12.23
N SER A 7 28.66 -8.95 -13.51
CA SER A 7 28.60 -7.74 -14.33
C SER A 7 27.18 -7.24 -14.53
N PHE A 8 26.20 -8.14 -14.75
CA PHE A 8 24.79 -7.77 -14.84
C PHE A 8 24.26 -7.18 -13.51
N ALA A 9 24.62 -7.79 -12.38
CA ALA A 9 24.24 -7.28 -11.06
C ALA A 9 24.84 -5.89 -10.77
N ILE A 10 26.12 -5.68 -11.10
CA ILE A 10 26.79 -4.38 -10.92
C ILE A 10 26.12 -3.30 -11.78
N VAL A 11 25.77 -3.61 -13.03
CA VAL A 11 25.07 -2.66 -13.92
C VAL A 11 23.68 -2.30 -13.35
N LEU A 12 22.92 -3.27 -12.86
CA LEU A 12 21.61 -3.00 -12.24
C LEU A 12 21.72 -2.16 -10.97
N ILE A 13 22.70 -2.44 -10.11
CA ILE A 13 22.94 -1.66 -8.89
C ILE A 13 23.37 -0.25 -9.27
N ALA A 14 24.28 -0.09 -10.23
CA ALA A 14 24.73 1.21 -10.71
C ALA A 14 23.55 2.03 -11.26
N LEU A 15 22.69 1.43 -12.09
CA LEU A 15 21.47 2.06 -12.61
C LEU A 15 20.53 2.51 -11.48
N GLY A 16 20.30 1.64 -10.49
CA GLY A 16 19.48 1.97 -9.32
C GLY A 16 20.06 3.13 -8.52
N LEU A 17 21.38 3.14 -8.30
CA LEU A 17 22.09 4.23 -7.61
C LEU A 17 22.08 5.53 -8.41
N THR A 18 22.19 5.48 -9.73
CA THR A 18 22.09 6.67 -10.60
C THR A 18 20.68 7.26 -10.57
N ILE A 19 19.64 6.43 -10.62
CA ILE A 19 18.25 6.87 -10.47
C ILE A 19 18.03 7.47 -9.08
N ALA A 20 18.62 6.89 -8.04
CA ALA A 20 18.49 7.40 -6.68
C ALA A 20 19.26 8.71 -6.41
N GLN A 21 20.15 9.13 -7.32
CA GLN A 21 20.86 10.43 -7.21
C GLN A 21 20.13 11.56 -7.94
N ASP A 22 19.31 11.22 -8.93
CA ASP A 22 18.53 12.21 -9.68
C ASP A 22 17.24 12.54 -8.91
N PRO A 23 16.89 13.83 -8.71
CA PRO A 23 15.67 14.21 -8.00
C PRO A 23 14.40 13.56 -8.58
N VAL A 24 14.32 13.43 -9.92
CA VAL A 24 13.18 12.80 -10.58
C VAL A 24 13.14 11.30 -10.27
N GLY A 25 14.29 10.64 -10.27
CA GLY A 25 14.39 9.21 -9.94
C GLY A 25 14.07 8.90 -8.47
N MET A 26 14.48 9.75 -7.53
CA MET A 26 14.08 9.64 -6.12
C MET A 26 12.56 9.75 -5.95
N VAL A 27 11.94 10.74 -6.58
CA VAL A 27 10.48 10.91 -6.56
C VAL A 27 9.77 9.70 -7.16
N ALA A 28 10.27 9.16 -8.29
CA ALA A 28 9.70 7.97 -8.91
C ALA A 28 9.73 6.75 -7.98
N ILE A 29 10.82 6.54 -7.25
CA ILE A 29 10.93 5.45 -6.27
C ILE A 29 9.92 5.63 -5.13
N ILE A 30 9.79 6.85 -4.59
CA ILE A 30 8.86 7.15 -3.49
C ILE A 30 7.41 6.91 -3.94
N VAL A 31 7.04 7.42 -5.12
CA VAL A 31 5.69 7.23 -5.67
C VAL A 31 5.41 5.75 -5.94
N PHE A 32 6.40 5.01 -6.46
CA PHE A 32 6.25 3.57 -6.69
C PHE A 32 6.03 2.80 -5.39
N VAL A 33 6.84 3.04 -4.35
CA VAL A 33 6.70 2.36 -3.05
C VAL A 33 5.39 2.74 -2.36
N THR A 34 5.03 4.02 -2.41
CA THR A 34 3.76 4.50 -1.84
C THR A 34 2.59 3.85 -2.55
N GLY A 35 2.58 3.84 -3.89
CA GLY A 35 1.54 3.21 -4.71
C GLY A 35 1.47 1.70 -4.49
N LEU A 36 2.60 1.01 -4.36
CA LEU A 36 2.63 -0.41 -4.03
C LEU A 36 2.01 -0.67 -2.65
N GLY A 37 2.32 0.17 -1.66
CA GLY A 37 1.70 0.12 -0.33
C GLY A 37 0.18 0.32 -0.40
N GLU A 38 -0.30 1.29 -1.17
CA GLU A 38 -1.73 1.51 -1.41
C GLU A 38 -2.41 0.29 -2.04
N VAL A 39 -1.78 -0.36 -3.02
CA VAL A 39 -2.34 -1.56 -3.65
C VAL A 39 -2.45 -2.70 -2.63
N VAL A 40 -1.44 -2.90 -1.78
CA VAL A 40 -1.45 -3.94 -0.74
C VAL A 40 -2.49 -3.64 0.33
N VAL A 41 -2.55 -2.41 0.83
CA VAL A 41 -3.55 -2.00 1.84
C VAL A 41 -4.96 -2.07 1.25
N GLY A 42 -5.16 -1.59 0.02
CA GLY A 42 -6.45 -1.63 -0.66
C GLY A 42 -6.95 -3.06 -0.91
N THR A 43 -6.09 -3.96 -1.38
CA THR A 43 -6.47 -5.37 -1.58
C THR A 43 -6.78 -6.07 -0.27
N THR A 44 -6.01 -5.83 0.79
CA THR A 44 -6.30 -6.39 2.13
C THR A 44 -7.59 -5.84 2.72
N ALA A 45 -7.88 -4.54 2.55
CA ALA A 45 -9.14 -3.93 2.94
C ALA A 45 -10.34 -4.55 2.21
N ILE A 46 -10.21 -4.80 0.90
CA ILE A 46 -11.25 -5.48 0.10
C ILE A 46 -11.51 -6.90 0.63
N LEU A 47 -10.46 -7.66 0.94
CA LEU A 47 -10.61 -9.00 1.51
C LEU A 47 -11.31 -8.96 2.87
N ALA A 48 -10.94 -8.00 3.73
CA ALA A 48 -11.60 -7.80 5.02
C ALA A 48 -13.09 -7.41 4.86
N LEU A 49 -13.41 -6.55 3.89
CA LEU A 49 -14.79 -6.20 3.56
C LEU A 49 -15.60 -7.42 3.13
N PHE A 50 -15.06 -8.26 2.24
CA PHE A 50 -15.74 -9.50 1.85
C PHE A 50 -15.97 -10.45 3.02
N GLN A 51 -15.02 -10.57 3.95
CA GLN A 51 -15.22 -11.37 5.16
C GLN A 51 -16.36 -10.83 6.02
N THR A 52 -16.44 -9.50 6.21
CA THR A 52 -17.52 -8.88 6.97
C THR A 52 -18.88 -8.97 6.26
N LEU A 53 -18.92 -8.81 4.94
CA LEU A 53 -20.14 -9.01 4.15
C LEU A 53 -20.62 -10.46 4.17
N GLY A 54 -19.70 -11.43 4.14
CA GLY A 54 -20.01 -12.84 4.32
C GLY A 54 -20.71 -13.11 5.65
N SER A 55 -20.22 -12.52 6.74
CA SER A 55 -20.86 -12.64 8.06
C SER A 55 -22.27 -12.04 8.11
N LEU A 56 -22.52 -11.01 7.30
CA LEU A 56 -23.84 -10.37 7.18
C LEU A 56 -24.84 -11.30 6.46
N GLY A 57 -24.37 -12.06 5.47
CA GLY A 57 -25.19 -13.07 4.77
C GLY A 57 -25.52 -14.30 5.61
N GLU A 58 -24.70 -14.62 6.62
CA GLU A 58 -24.89 -15.77 7.51
C GLU A 58 -25.61 -15.42 8.83
N ALA A 59 -25.75 -14.12 9.12
CA ALA A 59 -26.38 -13.63 10.33
C ALA A 59 -27.84 -14.10 10.47
N ARG A 60 -28.17 -14.76 11.58
CA ARG A 60 -29.54 -15.13 11.95
C ARG A 60 -30.03 -14.24 13.08
N GLY A 61 -30.87 -13.26 12.75
CA GLY A 61 -31.50 -12.36 13.72
C GLY A 61 -31.02 -10.90 13.63
N LEU A 62 -31.84 -9.97 14.13
CA LEU A 62 -31.64 -8.52 14.02
C LEU A 62 -30.35 -8.02 14.69
N VAL A 63 -29.98 -8.58 15.84
CA VAL A 63 -28.77 -8.19 16.57
C VAL A 63 -27.50 -8.59 15.81
N ALA A 64 -27.46 -9.78 15.23
CA ALA A 64 -26.33 -10.25 14.43
C ALA A 64 -26.13 -9.41 13.14
N HIS A 65 -27.22 -8.91 12.55
CA HIS A 65 -27.12 -7.97 11.42
C HIS A 65 -26.56 -6.61 11.85
N ALA A 66 -26.95 -6.11 13.03
CA ALA A 66 -26.41 -4.87 13.57
C ALA A 66 -24.90 -4.99 13.88
N GLU A 67 -24.46 -6.10 14.46
CA GLU A 67 -23.04 -6.38 14.70
C GLU A 67 -22.23 -6.43 13.40
N ALA A 68 -22.74 -7.11 12.37
CA ALA A 68 -22.08 -7.18 11.07
C ALA A 68 -21.99 -5.81 10.39
N LEU A 69 -23.03 -4.96 10.51
CA LEU A 69 -22.99 -3.58 10.00
C LEU A 69 -21.95 -2.71 10.72
N VAL A 70 -21.82 -2.87 12.04
CA VAL A 70 -20.77 -2.19 12.81
C VAL A 70 -19.40 -2.65 12.33
N ALA A 71 -19.20 -3.96 12.13
CA ALA A 71 -17.94 -4.50 11.64
C ALA A 71 -17.55 -3.92 10.26
N ILE A 72 -18.49 -3.85 9.31
CA ILE A 72 -18.25 -3.23 8.00
C ILE A 72 -17.83 -1.78 8.15
N THR A 73 -18.55 -1.02 8.99
CA THR A 73 -18.28 0.41 9.21
C THR A 73 -16.88 0.62 9.80
N VAL A 74 -16.49 -0.22 10.76
CA VAL A 74 -15.15 -0.19 11.35
C VAL A 74 -14.08 -0.52 10.31
N VAL A 75 -14.27 -1.58 9.51
CA VAL A 75 -13.32 -1.94 8.44
C VAL A 75 -13.16 -0.80 7.45
N LEU A 76 -14.24 -0.17 7.02
CA LEU A 76 -14.18 1.00 6.12
C LEU A 76 -13.42 2.15 6.77
N ALA A 77 -13.80 2.56 7.99
CA ALA A 77 -13.17 3.69 8.66
C ALA A 77 -11.66 3.48 8.89
N VAL A 78 -11.27 2.31 9.37
CA VAL A 78 -9.86 1.97 9.61
C VAL A 78 -9.07 1.90 8.31
N SER A 79 -9.62 1.24 7.28
CA SER A 79 -8.92 1.12 5.99
C SER A 79 -8.74 2.49 5.33
N THR A 80 -9.77 3.34 5.34
CA THR A 80 -9.67 4.72 4.84
C THR A 80 -8.64 5.54 5.62
N ALA A 81 -8.60 5.42 6.95
CA ALA A 81 -7.61 6.12 7.76
C ALA A 81 -6.17 5.68 7.44
N ILE A 82 -5.94 4.37 7.28
CA ILE A 82 -4.61 3.83 6.94
C ILE A 82 -4.19 4.29 5.54
N MET A 83 -5.05 4.16 4.53
CA MET A 83 -4.76 4.59 3.16
C MET A 83 -4.49 6.10 3.10
N THR A 84 -5.35 6.90 3.73
CA THR A 84 -5.15 8.36 3.77
C THR A 84 -3.84 8.73 4.47
N GLY A 85 -3.52 8.07 5.59
CA GLY A 85 -2.27 8.27 6.31
C GLY A 85 -1.05 7.89 5.48
N TRP A 86 -1.11 6.77 4.76
CA TRP A 86 -0.02 6.29 3.91
C TRP A 86 0.24 7.21 2.72
N MET A 87 -0.81 7.63 2.00
CA MET A 87 -0.71 8.66 0.97
C MET A 87 -0.11 9.96 1.49
N PHE A 88 -0.50 10.40 2.69
CA PHE A 88 0.03 11.62 3.30
C PHE A 88 1.52 11.49 3.61
N VAL A 89 1.96 10.35 4.16
CA VAL A 89 3.38 10.06 4.38
C VAL A 89 4.15 10.10 3.07
N GLY A 90 3.65 9.44 2.02
CA GLY A 90 4.28 9.44 0.70
C GLY A 90 4.43 10.86 0.12
N ALA A 91 3.36 11.67 0.19
CA ALA A 91 3.39 13.07 -0.27
C ALA A 91 4.37 13.93 0.53
N TRP A 92 4.43 13.74 1.86
CA TRP A 92 5.35 14.47 2.72
C TRP A 92 6.80 14.11 2.44
N VAL A 93 7.12 12.83 2.23
CA VAL A 93 8.47 12.38 1.87
C VAL A 93 8.90 12.97 0.52
N VAL A 94 8.00 13.05 -0.47
CA VAL A 94 8.29 13.74 -1.74
C VAL A 94 8.63 15.21 -1.50
N GLN A 95 7.87 15.93 -0.68
CA GLN A 95 8.16 17.33 -0.37
C GLN A 95 9.53 17.51 0.28
N VAL A 96 9.89 16.65 1.24
CA VAL A 96 11.19 16.71 1.92
C VAL A 96 12.36 16.45 0.95
N VAL A 97 12.15 15.62 -0.08
CA VAL A 97 13.19 15.29 -1.06
C VAL A 97 13.34 16.35 -2.15
N VAL A 98 12.27 17.09 -2.45
CA VAL A 98 12.27 18.13 -3.50
C VAL A 98 12.60 19.53 -2.94
N ALA A 99 12.40 19.76 -1.64
CA ALA A 99 12.72 21.01 -0.94
C ALA A 99 14.22 21.21 -0.71
#